data_AF-A0A1Y2FZQ4-F1
#
_entry.id   AF-A0A1Y2FZQ4-F1
#
_cell.length_a   1.000
_cell.length_b   1.000
_cell.length_c   1.000
_cell.angle_alpha   90.00
_cell.angle_beta   90.00
_cell.angle_gamma   90.00
#
_symmetry.space_group_name_H-M   'P 1'
#
loop_
_entity.id
_entity.type
_entity.pdbx_description
1 polymer ?
#
loop_
_entity_poly.entity_id
_entity_poly.type
_entity_poly.pdbx_seq_one_letter_code
_entity_poly.pdbx_strand_id
1 'polypeptide(L)'
;MTSQLQLQVAQQSLTSGVAALVGGMIYGTQILDSTWGHSRLMLYTHSQMTGNGMMQALGGVILYLPPQAITLGPKALRVVQFGNVWANWFMYFVQIWGASQGIGWPRLIKQAELPKPEETPYFIFSALHILPATFLLLAWIVLLGGLAKGGTSKRTT
;
A
#
# COMPACT_ATOMS: atom_id res chain seq x y z
N MET A 1 -18.23 -5.29 22.03
CA MET A 1 -18.77 -5.07 20.66
C MET A 1 -17.72 -4.37 19.82
N THR A 2 -17.60 -4.71 18.54
CA THR A 2 -16.72 -4.00 17.60
C THR A 2 -17.28 -2.61 17.34
N SER A 3 -16.45 -1.57 17.39
CA SER A 3 -16.92 -0.20 17.15
C SER A 3 -17.26 0.03 15.67
N GLN A 4 -18.23 0.90 15.39
CA GLN A 4 -18.57 1.35 14.03
C GLN A 4 -17.33 1.87 13.27
N LEU A 5 -16.47 2.62 13.97
CA LEU A 5 -15.20 3.10 13.41
C LEU A 5 -14.27 1.95 13.00
N GLN A 6 -14.14 0.90 13.80
CA GLN A 6 -13.30 -0.25 13.45
C GLN A 6 -13.81 -0.96 12.20
N LEU A 7 -15.14 -1.14 12.07
CA LEU A 7 -15.73 -1.73 10.87
C LEU A 7 -15.51 -0.87 9.63
N GLN A 8 -15.64 0.45 9.74
CA GLN A 8 -15.35 1.39 8.65
C GLN A 8 -13.88 1.31 8.21
N VAL A 9 -12.95 1.32 9.17
CA VAL A 9 -11.52 1.21 8.87
C VAL A 9 -11.20 -0.16 8.26
N ALA A 10 -11.85 -1.23 8.71
CA ALA A 10 -11.68 -2.57 8.15
C ALA A 10 -12.13 -2.63 6.68
N GLN A 11 -13.33 -2.13 6.38
CA GLN A 11 -13.88 -2.05 5.02
C GLN A 11 -12.99 -1.25 4.09
N GLN A 12 -12.62 -0.04 4.51
CA GLN A 12 -11.76 0.84 3.71
C GLN A 12 -10.40 0.20 3.46
N SER A 13 -9.83 -0.47 4.47
CA SER A 13 -8.54 -1.17 4.35
C SER A 13 -8.60 -2.33 3.36
N LEU A 14 -9.69 -3.09 3.36
CA LEU A 14 -9.89 -4.18 2.42
C LEU A 14 -10.03 -3.67 0.98
N THR A 15 -10.93 -2.70 0.76
CA THR A 15 -11.21 -2.17 -0.60
C THR A 15 -9.98 -1.53 -1.21
N SER A 16 -9.32 -0.61 -0.48
CA SER A 16 -8.12 0.05 -1.01
C SER A 16 -6.92 -0.90 -1.09
N GLY A 17 -6.84 -1.92 -0.23
CA GLY A 17 -5.78 -2.92 -0.29
C GLY A 17 -5.89 -3.80 -1.54
N VAL A 18 -7.09 -4.28 -1.85
CA VAL A 18 -7.37 -5.04 -3.08
C VAL A 18 -7.09 -4.18 -4.32
N ALA A 19 -7.54 -2.92 -4.32
CA ALA A 19 -7.29 -2.03 -5.45
C ALA A 19 -5.78 -1.79 -5.66
N ALA A 20 -5.00 -1.64 -4.58
CA ALA A 20 -3.55 -1.45 -4.68
C ALA A 20 -2.85 -2.72 -5.16
N LEU A 21 -3.30 -3.89 -4.69
CA LEU A 21 -2.82 -5.19 -5.15
C LEU A 21 -3.04 -5.36 -6.67
N VAL A 22 -4.24 -5.06 -7.16
CA VAL A 22 -4.58 -5.10 -8.59
C VAL A 22 -3.72 -4.10 -9.38
N GLY A 23 -3.57 -2.87 -8.88
CA GLY A 23 -2.66 -1.89 -9.47
C GLY A 23 -1.23 -2.41 -9.60
N GLY A 24 -0.69 -3.00 -8.53
CA GLY A 24 0.63 -3.62 -8.54
C GLY A 24 0.75 -4.73 -9.57
N MET A 25 -0.24 -5.63 -9.69
CA MET A 25 -0.24 -6.67 -10.71
C MET A 25 -0.22 -6.10 -12.13
N ILE A 26 -1.01 -5.05 -12.41
CA ILE A 26 -1.00 -4.36 -13.72
C ILE A 26 0.40 -3.80 -14.01
N TYR A 27 1.03 -3.12 -13.06
CA TYR A 27 2.41 -2.62 -13.21
C TYR A 27 3.42 -3.76 -13.46
N GLY A 28 3.23 -4.91 -12.83
CA GLY A 28 4.06 -6.10 -13.04
C GLY A 28 4.07 -6.56 -14.50
N THR A 29 2.95 -6.48 -15.20
CA THR A 29 2.84 -6.86 -16.64
C THR A 29 3.65 -5.96 -17.58
N GLN A 30 4.11 -4.80 -17.09
CA GLN A 30 4.89 -3.84 -17.86
C GLN A 30 6.41 -4.06 -17.71
N ILE A 31 6.84 -4.98 -16.84
CA ILE A 31 8.25 -5.33 -16.60
C ILE A 31 8.66 -6.41 -17.61
N LEU A 32 8.98 -6.04 -18.85
CA LEU A 32 9.31 -7.02 -19.90
C LEU A 32 10.64 -6.81 -20.62
N ASP A 33 11.40 -5.77 -20.29
CA ASP A 33 12.71 -5.57 -20.89
C ASP A 33 13.60 -4.69 -19.99
N SER A 34 14.71 -5.25 -19.51
CA SER A 34 15.60 -4.63 -18.53
C SER A 34 16.63 -3.67 -19.15
N THR A 35 16.63 -3.53 -20.48
CA THR A 35 17.64 -2.77 -21.22
C THR A 35 17.55 -1.25 -21.05
N TRP A 36 16.37 -0.71 -20.77
CA TRP A 36 16.28 0.63 -20.19
C TRP A 36 16.39 0.44 -18.67
N GLY A 37 17.44 0.99 -18.05
CA GLY A 37 17.75 0.84 -16.60
C GLY A 37 16.65 1.28 -15.60
N HIS A 38 15.44 1.54 -16.10
CA HIS A 38 14.23 2.04 -15.47
C HIS A 38 13.25 0.91 -15.10
N SER A 39 13.56 -0.33 -15.51
CA SER A 39 12.88 -1.57 -15.08
C SER A 39 12.91 -1.77 -13.56
N ARG A 40 13.96 -1.29 -12.88
CA ARG A 40 14.06 -1.33 -11.41
C ARG A 40 12.97 -0.51 -10.72
N LEU A 41 12.63 0.65 -11.28
CA LEU A 41 11.64 1.57 -10.73
C LEU A 41 10.22 1.00 -10.85
N MET A 42 9.90 0.39 -11.99
CA MET A 42 8.65 -0.35 -12.19
C MET A 42 8.57 -1.56 -11.26
N LEU A 43 9.69 -2.26 -11.02
CA LEU A 43 9.77 -3.34 -10.04
C LEU A 43 9.53 -2.84 -8.61
N TYR A 44 10.07 -1.67 -8.24
CA TYR A 44 9.80 -1.04 -6.94
C TYR A 44 8.32 -0.67 -6.80
N THR A 45 7.73 -0.01 -7.79
CA THR A 45 6.31 0.36 -7.77
C THR A 45 5.40 -0.87 -7.74
N HIS A 46 5.71 -1.89 -8.54
CA HIS A 46 5.03 -3.20 -8.49
C HIS A 46 5.10 -3.78 -7.08
N SER A 47 6.31 -3.97 -6.55
CA SER A 47 6.53 -4.60 -5.24
C SER A 47 5.86 -3.82 -4.12
N GLN A 48 5.89 -2.49 -4.19
CA GLN A 48 5.23 -1.65 -3.21
C GLN A 48 3.71 -1.71 -3.31
N MET A 49 3.11 -1.55 -4.49
CA MET A 49 1.65 -1.62 -4.63
C MET A 49 1.11 -2.99 -4.26
N THR A 50 1.78 -4.06 -4.69
CA THR A 50 1.42 -5.44 -4.36
C THR A 50 1.61 -5.74 -2.88
N GLY A 51 2.79 -5.44 -2.32
CA GLY A 51 3.09 -5.68 -0.90
C GLY A 51 2.21 -4.85 0.02
N ASN A 52 2.10 -3.55 -0.24
CA ASN A 52 1.26 -2.65 0.54
C ASN A 52 -0.22 -3.03 0.43
N GLY A 53 -0.69 -3.34 -0.78
CA GLY A 53 -2.07 -3.77 -1.02
C GLY A 53 -2.42 -5.05 -0.27
N MET A 54 -1.54 -6.05 -0.29
CA MET A 54 -1.72 -7.30 0.46
C MET A 54 -1.75 -7.05 1.97
N MET A 55 -0.77 -6.30 2.47
CA MET A 55 -0.70 -5.91 3.89
C MET A 55 -1.95 -5.15 4.33
N GLN A 56 -2.47 -4.26 3.49
CA GLN A 56 -3.66 -3.50 3.82
C GLN A 56 -4.92 -4.36 3.83
N ALA A 57 -5.10 -5.23 2.83
CA ALA A 57 -6.21 -6.15 2.75
C ALA A 57 -6.25 -7.09 3.96
N LEU A 58 -5.08 -7.64 4.33
CA LEU A 58 -4.92 -8.46 5.54
C LEU A 58 -5.22 -7.68 6.82
N GLY A 59 -4.76 -6.43 6.92
CA GLY A 59 -5.11 -5.54 8.04
C GLY A 59 -6.62 -5.33 8.17
N GLY A 60 -7.33 -5.17 7.04
CA GLY A 60 -8.79 -5.12 7.00
C GLY A 60 -9.43 -6.41 7.53
N VAL A 61 -8.96 -7.58 7.06
CA VAL A 61 -9.43 -8.89 7.54
C VAL A 61 -9.19 -9.06 9.05
N ILE A 62 -8.02 -8.66 9.56
CA ILE A 62 -7.69 -8.72 10.98
C ILE A 62 -8.66 -7.89 11.81
N LEU A 63 -8.99 -6.67 11.37
CA LEU A 63 -9.93 -5.79 12.07
C LEU A 63 -11.38 -6.31 12.04
N TYR A 64 -11.70 -7.15 11.06
CA TYR A 64 -12.98 -7.85 10.95
C TYR A 64 -13.10 -9.06 11.88
N LEU A 65 -11.97 -9.58 12.39
CA LEU A 65 -12.00 -10.69 13.33
C LEU A 65 -12.82 -10.33 14.58
N PRO A 66 -13.41 -11.34 15.25
CA PRO A 66 -14.17 -11.12 16.46
C PRO A 66 -13.38 -10.28 17.49
N PRO A 67 -14.04 -9.39 18.27
CA PRO A 67 -13.35 -8.45 19.17
C PRO A 67 -12.45 -9.09 20.23
N GLN A 68 -12.68 -10.38 20.50
CA GLN A 68 -11.87 -11.23 21.35
C GLN A 68 -10.48 -11.58 20.80
N ALA A 69 -10.24 -11.35 19.50
CA ALA A 69 -8.93 -11.48 18.86
C ALA A 69 -8.19 -10.14 18.83
N ILE A 70 -8.90 -9.03 18.57
CA ILE A 70 -8.33 -7.69 18.54
C ILE A 70 -9.39 -6.62 18.85
N THR A 71 -9.06 -5.71 19.76
CA THR A 71 -9.84 -4.48 19.98
C THR A 71 -8.88 -3.31 20.05
N LEU A 72 -9.05 -2.34 19.14
CA LEU A 72 -8.23 -1.14 19.11
C LEU A 72 -9.03 0.06 19.59
N GLY A 73 -8.40 0.91 20.41
CA GLY A 73 -8.99 2.19 20.79
C GLY A 73 -9.05 3.17 19.61
N PRO A 74 -9.87 4.24 19.70
CA PRO A 74 -10.08 5.19 18.59
C PRO A 74 -8.80 5.83 18.05
N LYS A 75 -7.82 6.15 18.91
CA LYS A 75 -6.53 6.71 18.48
C LYS A 75 -5.73 5.72 17.63
N ALA A 76 -5.66 4.46 18.05
CA ALA A 76 -4.98 3.40 17.30
C ALA A 76 -5.68 3.13 15.97
N LEU A 77 -7.02 3.10 15.95
CA LEU A 77 -7.80 2.96 14.71
C LEU A 77 -7.52 4.09 13.72
N ARG A 78 -7.34 5.34 14.18
CA ARG A 78 -6.96 6.45 13.30
C ARG A 78 -5.56 6.33 12.73
N VAL A 79 -4.60 5.79 13.50
CA VAL A 79 -3.25 5.48 12.96
C VAL A 79 -3.34 4.41 11.89
N VAL A 80 -4.17 3.39 12.11
CA VAL A 80 -4.40 2.32 11.15
C VAL A 80 -5.11 2.85 9.90
N GLN A 81 -6.17 3.63 10.04
CA GLN A 81 -6.81 4.34 8.92
C GLN A 81 -5.82 5.24 8.19
N PHE A 82 -4.96 5.90 8.97
CA PHE A 82 -3.73 6.60 8.62
C PHE A 82 -2.96 5.91 7.50
N GLY A 83 -2.22 4.89 7.95
CA GLY A 83 -1.25 4.16 7.14
C GLY A 83 -1.85 3.17 6.16
N ASN A 84 -3.05 2.65 6.42
CA ASN A 84 -3.72 1.78 5.46
C ASN A 84 -4.37 2.63 4.37
N VAL A 85 -5.32 3.51 4.71
CA VAL A 85 -6.21 4.14 3.71
C VAL A 85 -5.56 5.33 3.03
N TRP A 86 -5.04 6.29 3.79
CA TRP A 86 -4.56 7.56 3.23
C TRP A 86 -3.21 7.42 2.53
N ALA A 87 -2.32 6.58 3.05
CA ALA A 87 -1.04 6.29 2.39
C ALA A 87 -1.26 5.73 0.97
N ASN A 88 -2.28 4.89 0.76
CA ASN A 88 -2.59 4.35 -0.56
C ASN A 88 -3.24 5.37 -1.51
N TRP A 89 -4.07 6.28 -1.00
CA TRP A 89 -4.54 7.42 -1.82
C TRP A 89 -3.39 8.28 -2.32
N PHE A 90 -2.39 8.53 -1.47
CA PHE A 90 -1.17 9.22 -1.90
C PHE A 90 -0.42 8.42 -2.97
N MET A 91 -0.30 7.09 -2.82
CA MET A 91 0.32 6.23 -3.84
C MET A 91 -0.39 6.34 -5.20
N TYR A 92 -1.73 6.35 -5.22
CA TYR A 92 -2.48 6.56 -6.46
C TYR A 92 -2.22 7.91 -7.09
N PHE A 93 -2.16 8.98 -6.28
CA PHE A 93 -1.79 10.30 -6.77
C PHE A 93 -0.40 10.29 -7.41
N VAL A 94 0.59 9.65 -6.76
CA VAL A 94 1.95 9.53 -7.31
C VAL A 94 1.95 8.75 -8.63
N GLN A 95 1.11 7.71 -8.79
CA GLN A 95 0.96 7.01 -10.07
C GLN A 95 0.38 7.89 -11.16
N ILE A 96 -0.70 8.63 -10.86
CA ILE A 96 -1.35 9.52 -11.83
C ILE A 96 -0.35 10.59 -12.27
N TRP A 97 0.38 11.18 -11.31
CA TRP A 97 1.43 12.14 -11.61
C TRP A 97 2.54 11.49 -12.46
N GLY A 98 3.09 10.35 -12.07
CA GLY A 98 4.14 9.66 -12.83
C GLY A 98 3.69 9.28 -14.25
N ALA A 99 2.44 8.86 -14.42
CA ALA A 99 1.85 8.60 -15.74
C ALA A 99 1.83 9.87 -16.61
N SER A 100 1.48 11.04 -16.04
CA SER A 100 1.53 12.31 -16.78
C SER A 100 2.94 12.74 -17.19
N GLN A 101 3.96 12.24 -16.49
CA GLN A 101 5.38 12.45 -16.81
C GLN A 101 5.96 11.34 -17.72
N GLY A 102 5.15 10.38 -18.18
CA GLY A 102 5.61 9.24 -18.99
C GLY A 102 6.34 8.14 -18.21
N ILE A 103 6.50 8.28 -16.89
CA ILE A 103 7.24 7.35 -16.04
C ILE A 103 6.55 5.98 -15.94
N GLY A 104 5.21 5.97 -15.95
CA GLY A 104 4.40 4.77 -15.70
C GLY A 104 4.31 3.78 -16.88
N TRP A 105 4.82 4.13 -18.06
CA TRP A 105 4.60 3.34 -19.29
C TRP A 105 5.87 3.11 -20.14
N PRO A 106 7.01 2.71 -19.56
CA PRO A 106 8.27 2.59 -20.30
C PRO A 106 8.19 1.60 -21.47
N ARG A 107 7.37 0.54 -21.33
CA ARG A 107 7.09 -0.40 -22.43
C ARG A 107 6.37 0.29 -23.60
N LEU A 108 5.33 1.08 -23.33
CA LEU A 108 4.57 1.77 -24.37
C LEU A 108 5.43 2.85 -25.05
N ILE A 109 6.24 3.57 -24.27
CA ILE A 109 7.20 4.56 -24.80
C ILE A 109 8.21 3.90 -25.73
N LYS A 110 8.76 2.73 -25.33
CA LYS A 110 9.68 1.96 -26.16
C LYS A 110 9.00 1.44 -27.44
N GLN A 111 7.77 0.93 -27.33
CA GLN A 111 7.00 0.45 -28.49
C GLN A 111 6.62 1.57 -29.47
N ALA A 112 6.46 2.79 -28.97
CA ALA A 112 6.18 3.99 -29.76
C ALA A 112 7.45 4.69 -30.29
N GLU A 113 8.63 4.12 -30.07
CA GLU A 113 9.94 4.67 -30.47
C GLU A 113 10.18 6.11 -29.97
N LEU A 114 9.60 6.45 -28.82
CA LEU A 114 9.74 7.75 -28.19
C LEU A 114 11.07 7.87 -27.43
N PRO A 115 11.59 9.09 -27.26
CA PRO A 115 12.82 9.31 -26.52
C PRO A 115 12.69 8.80 -25.07
N LYS A 116 13.81 8.31 -24.54
CA LYS A 116 13.90 7.89 -23.13
C LYS A 116 13.52 9.07 -22.22
N PRO A 117 12.67 8.89 -21.20
CA PRO A 117 12.28 9.99 -20.34
C PRO A 117 13.44 10.40 -19.43
N GLU A 118 13.39 11.65 -18.97
CA GLU A 118 14.42 12.24 -18.11
C GLU A 118 14.55 11.49 -16.78
N GLU A 119 15.78 11.33 -16.28
CA GLU A 119 16.05 10.54 -15.07
C GLU A 119 15.60 11.23 -13.78
N THR A 120 15.55 12.56 -13.75
CA THR A 120 15.16 13.35 -12.57
C THR A 120 13.72 13.08 -12.12
N PRO A 121 12.70 13.12 -13.00
CA PRO A 121 11.35 12.69 -12.68
C PRO A 121 11.26 11.28 -12.07
N TYR A 122 12.10 10.33 -12.54
CA TYR A 122 12.16 8.97 -12.00
C TYR A 122 12.70 8.92 -10.55
N PHE A 123 13.70 9.73 -10.22
CA PHE A 123 14.20 9.82 -8.84
C PHE A 123 13.13 10.37 -7.90
N ILE A 124 12.46 11.46 -8.29
CA ILE A 124 11.37 12.07 -7.51
C ILE A 124 10.24 11.07 -7.32
N PHE A 125 9.84 10.38 -8.39
CA PHE A 125 8.84 9.33 -8.33
C PHE A 125 9.21 8.26 -7.30
N SER A 126 10.45 7.75 -7.31
CA SER A 126 10.93 6.78 -6.33
C SER A 126 10.90 7.30 -4.89
N ALA A 127 11.29 8.55 -4.67
CA ALA A 127 11.31 9.15 -3.33
C ALA A 127 9.90 9.29 -2.75
N LEU A 128 8.92 9.71 -3.57
CA LEU A 128 7.52 9.86 -3.15
C LEU A 128 6.89 8.53 -2.72
N HIS A 129 7.39 7.40 -3.22
CA HIS A 129 6.93 6.05 -2.89
C HIS A 129 7.37 5.55 -1.50
N ILE A 130 8.47 6.08 -0.94
CA ILE A 130 9.01 5.64 0.37
C ILE A 130 8.10 6.06 1.53
N LEU A 131 7.53 7.26 1.44
CA LEU A 131 6.75 7.85 2.52
C LEU A 131 5.48 7.03 2.85
N PRO A 132 4.65 6.63 1.88
CA PRO A 132 3.51 5.72 2.12
C PRO A 132 3.88 4.39 2.75
N ALA A 133 4.98 3.77 2.32
CA ALA A 133 5.45 2.50 2.86
C ALA A 133 5.77 2.60 4.36
N THR A 134 6.35 3.73 4.77
CA THR A 134 6.69 4.00 6.18
C THR A 134 5.43 4.12 7.04
N PHE A 135 4.41 4.82 6.56
CA PHE A 135 3.14 4.95 7.29
C PHE A 135 2.38 3.63 7.40
N LEU A 136 2.40 2.82 6.34
CA LEU A 136 1.81 1.49 6.37
C LEU A 136 2.50 0.58 7.39
N LEU A 137 3.84 0.63 7.48
CA LEU A 137 4.60 -0.13 8.46
C LEU A 137 4.21 0.25 9.89
N LEU A 138 4.03 1.54 10.18
CA LEU A 138 3.56 2.01 11.49
C LEU A 138 2.16 1.50 11.82
N ALA A 139 1.22 1.53 10.84
CA ALA A 139 -0.11 0.97 11.02
C ALA A 139 -0.06 -0.53 11.36
N TRP A 140 0.85 -1.27 10.73
CA TRP A 140 1.06 -2.69 10.98
C TRP A 140 1.65 -2.99 12.35
N ILE A 141 2.63 -2.20 12.81
CA ILE A 141 3.16 -2.32 14.18
C ILE A 141 2.02 -2.16 15.21
N VAL A 142 1.12 -1.20 15.00
CA VAL A 142 -0.05 -0.99 15.86
C VAL A 142 -1.02 -2.18 15.81
N LEU A 143 -1.33 -2.70 14.62
CA LEU A 143 -2.21 -3.86 14.43
C LEU A 143 -1.66 -5.12 15.11
N LEU A 144 -0.39 -5.46 14.84
CA LEU A 144 0.27 -6.63 15.42
C LEU A 144 0.44 -6.51 16.93
N GLY A 145 0.78 -5.31 17.42
CA GLY A 145 0.82 -5.04 18.87
C GLY A 145 -0.56 -5.20 19.53
N GLY A 146 -1.64 -4.86 18.83
CA GLY A 146 -3.01 -5.11 19.27
C GLY A 146 -3.35 -6.60 19.36
N LEU A 147 -2.99 -7.38 18.33
CA LEU A 147 -3.18 -8.85 18.32
C LEU A 147 -2.42 -9.53 19.46
N ALA A 148 -1.15 -9.17 19.67
CA ALA A 148 -0.33 -9.76 20.73
C ALA A 148 -0.93 -9.53 22.13
N LYS A 149 -1.50 -8.34 22.38
CA LYS A 149 -2.14 -8.00 23.67
C LYS A 149 -3.53 -8.64 23.83
N GLY A 150 -4.28 -8.80 22.74
CA GLY A 150 -5.59 -9.47 22.75
C GLY A 150 -5.50 -10.93 23.20
N GLY A 151 -4.42 -11.64 22.80
CA GLY A 151 -4.16 -13.02 23.20
C GLY A 151 -3.76 -13.22 24.66
N THR A 152 -3.12 -12.22 25.29
CA THR A 152 -2.66 -12.31 26.69
C THR A 152 -3.74 -12.07 27.72
N SER A 153 -4.78 -11.29 27.38
CA SER A 153 -5.88 -10.95 28.30
C SER A 153 -6.72 -12.17 28.74
N LYS A 154 -6.69 -13.27 27.96
CA LYS A 154 -7.45 -14.50 28.24
C LYS A 154 -6.68 -15.59 28.99
N ARG A 155 -5.41 -15.37 29.38
CA ARG A 155 -4.60 -16.40 30.07
C ARG A 155 -4.54 -16.26 31.60
N THR A 156 -5.27 -15.31 32.17
CA THR A 156 -5.33 -15.06 33.62
C THR A 156 -6.77 -14.89 34.08
N THR A 157 -7.57 -15.96 34.00
CA THR A 157 -8.78 -16.19 34.81
C THR A 157 -9.09 -17.67 34.79
#